data_AF-A0A357D0L6-F1
#
_entry.id   AF-A0A357D0L6-F1
#
_cell.length_a   1.000
_cell.length_b   1.000
_cell.length_c   1.000
_cell.angle_alpha   90.00
_cell.angle_beta   90.00
_cell.angle_gamma   90.00
#
_symmetry.space_group_name_H-M   'P 1'
#
loop_
_entity.id
_entity.type
_entity.pdbx_description
1 polymer ?
#
loop_
_entity_poly.entity_id
_entity_poly.type
_entity_poly.pdbx_seq_one_letter_code
_entity_poly.pdbx_strand_id
1 'polypeptide(L)' 'MMRILKFVLYNLNIMLAGLFMVFQILDIYNPKMNFIGNDITIYLLFAFCLLSIVNAVTLLLHEYRNKKK' A
#
# COMPACT_ATOMS: atom_id res chain seq x y z
N MET A 1 7.91 20.23 2.86
CA MET A 1 6.60 19.60 2.58
C MET A 1 6.71 18.30 1.75
N MET A 2 7.20 18.31 0.49
CA MET A 2 7.21 17.11 -0.38
C MET A 2 8.02 15.91 0.14
N ARG A 3 9.12 16.14 0.88
CA ARG A 3 9.96 15.05 1.43
C ARG A 3 9.25 14.26 2.53
N ILE A 4 8.54 14.95 3.43
CA ILE A 4 7.78 14.34 4.52
C ILE A 4 6.59 13.57 3.96
N LEU A 5 5.87 14.16 3.00
CA LEU A 5 4.76 13.48 2.31
C LEU A 5 5.23 12.20 1.62
N LYS A 6 6.34 12.24 0.86
CA LYS A 6 6.91 11.02 0.26
C LYS A 6 7.28 9.98 1.32
N PHE A 7 7.93 10.41 2.40
CA PHE A 7 8.31 9.51 3.48
C PHE A 7 7.08 8.82 4.10
N VAL A 8 6.04 9.59 4.42
CA VAL A 8 4.79 9.05 4.96
C VAL A 8 4.14 8.09 3.96
N LEU A 9 3.98 8.47 2.70
CA LEU A 9 3.35 7.66 1.66
C LEU A 9 4.04 6.29 1.47
N TYR A 10 5.38 6.25 1.49
CA TYR A 10 6.12 4.98 1.36
C TYR A 10 5.95 4.09 2.59
N ASN A 11 6.08 4.67 3.80
CA ASN A 11 5.92 3.90 5.05
C ASN A 11 4.49 3.35 5.20
N LEU A 12 3.47 4.14 4.86
CA LEU A 12 2.08 3.73 4.92
C LEU A 12 1.80 2.55 3.96
N ASN A 13 2.42 2.55 2.78
CA ASN A 13 2.30 1.46 1.82
C ASN A 13 2.94 0.15 2.35
N ILE A 14 4.10 0.25 3.02
CA ILE A 14 4.77 -0.90 3.65
C ILE A 14 3.92 -1.45 4.80
N MET A 15 3.36 -0.58 5.64
CA MET A 15 2.49 -1.01 6.74
C MET A 15 1.23 -1.71 6.22
N LEU A 16 0.57 -1.16 5.20
CA LEU A 16 -0.60 -1.78 4.58
C LEU A 16 -0.25 -3.14 3.96
N ALA A 17 0.88 -3.27 3.26
CA ALA A 17 1.34 -4.55 2.73
C ALA A 17 1.54 -5.60 3.85
N GLY A 18 2.17 -5.21 4.97
CA GLY A 18 2.32 -6.05 6.15
C GLY A 18 0.97 -6.49 6.74
N LEU A 19 0.03 -5.55 6.88
CA LEU A 19 -1.31 -5.81 7.37
C LEU A 19 -2.07 -6.81 6.48
N PHE A 20 -2.02 -6.65 5.16
CA PHE A 20 -2.65 -7.60 4.23
C PHE A 20 -2.01 -8.98 4.26
N MET A 21 -0.68 -9.08 4.43
CA MET A 21 -0.02 -10.37 4.64
C MET A 21 -0.52 -11.05 5.92
N VAL A 22 -0.63 -10.32 7.02
CA VAL A 22 -1.15 -10.86 8.29
C VAL A 22 -2.62 -11.28 8.15
N PHE A 23 -3.46 -10.44 7.52
CA PHE A 23 -4.87 -10.78 7.28
C PHE A 23 -5.01 -12.04 6.44
N GLN A 24 -4.21 -12.19 5.38
CA GLN A 24 -4.22 -13.39 4.55
C GLN A 24 -3.83 -14.65 5.34
N ILE A 25 -2.79 -14.56 6.18
CA ILE A 25 -2.37 -15.68 7.04
C ILE A 25 -3.51 -16.05 8.00
N LEU A 26 -4.09 -15.06 8.68
CA LEU A 26 -5.19 -15.29 9.61
C LEU A 26 -6.42 -15.88 8.93
N ASP A 27 -6.73 -15.47 7.70
CA ASP A 27 -7.86 -16.02 6.93
C ASP A 27 -7.61 -17.47 6.50
N ILE A 28 -6.36 -17.85 6.20
CA ILE A 28 -6.01 -19.24 5.91
C ILE A 28 -6.25 -20.14 7.13
N TYR A 29 -5.86 -19.68 8.32
CA TYR A 29 -6.00 -20.47 9.55
C TYR A 29 -7.40 -20.39 10.17
N ASN A 30 -8.14 -19.30 9.95
CA ASN A 30 -9.48 -19.10 10.49
C ASN A 30 -10.42 -18.39 9.49
N PRO A 31 -10.83 -19.07 8.41
CA PRO A 31 -11.60 -18.47 7.31
C PRO A 31 -12.99 -17.97 7.72
N LYS A 32 -13.49 -18.35 8.91
CA LYS A 32 -14.78 -17.88 9.42
C LYS A 32 -14.80 -16.38 9.75
N MET A 33 -13.64 -15.78 9.99
CA MET A 33 -13.53 -14.35 10.28
C MET A 33 -13.67 -13.48 9.02
N ASN A 34 -13.42 -14.04 7.83
CA ASN A 34 -13.49 -13.34 6.54
C ASN A 34 -12.68 -12.03 6.55
N PHE A 35 -11.43 -12.10 6.99
CA PHE A 35 -10.59 -10.92 7.14
C PHE A 35 -10.35 -10.23 5.80
N ILE A 36 -10.11 -10.98 4.72
CA ILE A 36 -9.85 -10.42 3.38
C ILE A 36 -11.15 -10.01 2.68
N GLY A 37 -12.21 -10.80 2.82
CA GLY A 37 -13.45 -10.62 2.07
C GLY A 37 -14.51 -9.75 2.74
N ASN A 38 -14.20 -9.09 3.86
CA ASN A 38 -15.10 -8.11 4.47
C ASN A 38 -14.98 -6.74 3.79
N ASP A 39 -16.09 -6.01 3.70
CA ASP A 39 -16.21 -4.70 3.07
C ASP A 39 -15.12 -3.71 3.52
N ILE A 40 -14.84 -3.64 4.83
CA ILE A 40 -13.81 -2.74 5.38
C ILE A 40 -12.43 -3.05 4.78
N THR A 41 -12.07 -4.33 4.74
CA THR A 41 -10.77 -4.77 4.22
C THR A 41 -10.69 -4.59 2.71
N ILE A 42 -11.79 -4.76 1.99
CA ILE A 42 -11.87 -4.48 0.54
C ILE A 42 -11.62 -2.99 0.26
N TYR A 43 -12.25 -2.07 1.01
CA TYR A 43 -11.97 -0.64 0.87
C TYR A 43 -10.52 -0.31 1.22
N LEU A 44 -9.96 -0.95 2.26
CA LEU A 44 -8.57 -0.77 2.65
C LEU A 44 -7.61 -1.31 1.57
N LEU A 45 -7.98 -2.39 0.88
CA LEU A 45 -7.22 -3.00 -0.20
C LEU A 45 -7.20 -2.07 -1.41
N PHE A 46 -8.33 -1.47 -1.72
CA PHE A 46 -8.42 -0.46 -2.76
C PHE A 46 -7.55 0.77 -2.45
N ALA A 47 -7.56 1.25 -1.20
CA ALA A 47 -6.70 2.33 -0.75
C ALA A 47 -5.20 1.96 -0.84
N PHE A 48 -4.83 0.74 -0.44
CA PHE A 48 -3.48 0.22 -0.59
C PHE A 48 -3.04 0.19 -2.07
N CYS A 49 -3.88 -0.32 -2.96
CA CYS A 49 -3.59 -0.34 -4.40
C CYS A 49 -3.38 1.07 -4.97
N LEU A 50 -4.27 2.02 -4.65
CA LEU A 50 -4.12 3.41 -5.09
C LEU A 50 -2.83 4.04 -4.57
N LEU A 51 -2.52 3.84 -3.29
CA LEU A 51 -1.31 4.35 -2.67
C LEU A 51 -0.05 3.78 -3.33
N SER A 52 -0.07 2.48 -3.66
CA SER A 52 1.02 1.79 -4.33
C SER A 52 1.28 2.35 -5.74
N ILE A 53 0.20 2.61 -6.51
CA ILE A 53 0.29 3.25 -7.83
C ILE A 53 0.88 4.67 -7.71
N VAL A 54 0.38 5.49 -6.78
CA VAL A 54 0.88 6.85 -6.57
C VAL A 54 2.37 6.85 -6.22
N ASN A 55 2.80 5.90 -5.36
CA ASN A 55 4.21 5.74 -5.01
C ASN A 55 5.06 5.35 -6.22
N ALA A 56 4.61 4.39 -7.04
CA ALA A 56 5.31 3.97 -8.24
C ALA A 56 5.45 5.12 -9.26
N VAL A 57 4.37 5.85 -9.54
CA VAL A 57 4.40 7.03 -10.43
C VAL A 57 5.34 8.09 -9.89
N THR A 58 5.31 8.36 -8.58
CA THR A 58 6.17 9.34 -7.93
C THR A 58 7.66 8.97 -8.03
N LEU A 59 7.98 7.67 -7.94
CA LEU A 59 9.32 7.15 -8.14
C LEU A 59 9.78 7.32 -9.59
N LEU A 60 8.98 6.89 -10.56
CA LEU A 60 9.29 7.00 -11.99
C LEU A 60 9.51 8.46 -12.43
N LEU A 61 8.67 9.38 -11.97
CA LEU A 61 8.82 10.81 -12.26
C LEU A 61 10.11 11.39 -11.65
N HIS A 62 10.50 10.92 -10.46
CA HIS A 62 11.75 11.34 -9.84
C HIS A 62 12.97 10.83 -10.63
N GLU A 63 12.97 9.56 -11.03
CA GLU A 63 14.05 9.00 -11.86
C GLU A 63 14.15 9.67 -13.22
N TYR A 64 13.03 9.92 -13.89
CA TYR A 64 13.00 10.61 -15.19
C TYR A 64 13.58 12.03 -15.10
N ARG A 65 13.26 12.77 -14.04
CA ARG A 65 13.81 14.12 -13.81
C ARG A 65 15.30 14.11 -13.51
N ASN A 66 15.79 13.10 -12.78
CA ASN A 66 17.21 12.98 -12.47
C ASN A 66 18.05 12.54 -13.69
N LYS A 67 17.51 11.72 -14.59
CA LYS A 67 18.19 11.36 -15.85
C LYS A 67 18.32 12.52 -16.85
N LYS A 68 17.47 13.53 -16.75
CA LYS A 68 17.50 14.73 -17.61
C LYS A 68 18.45 15.84 -17.10
N LYS A 69 19.02 15.68 -15.91
CA LYS A 69 19.91 16.63 -15.25
C LYS A 69 21.34 16.17 -15.40
#